data_AF-A0A453F8T8-F1
#
_entry.id   AF-A0A453F8T8-F1
#
_cell.length_a   1.000
_cell.length_b   1.000
_cell.length_c   1.000
_cell.angle_alpha   90.00
_cell.angle_beta   90.00
_cell.angle_gamma   90.00
#
_symmetry.space_group_name_H-M   'P 1'
#
loop_
_entity.id
_entity.type
_entity.pdbx_description
1 polymer ?
#
loop_
_entity_poly.entity_id
_entity_poly.type
_entity_poly.pdbx_seq_one_letter_code
_entity_poly.pdbx_strand_id
1 'polypeptide(L)'
;KVLKTPVSLDMLGRIFNGSGKPIDNGPPILPEAYLDISGSSINPSERTYPEEMIQTGISTIDVMNSIARGQKIPLFSAAGLPHNEIAAQICRQAGLVKRKEKTDNILENAEEDNFAIVFAAMGVNMET
;
A
#
# COMPACT_ATOMS: atom_id res chain seq x y z
N LYS A 1 -13.84 -8.27 -24.95
CA LYS A 1 -13.86 -6.87 -24.46
C LYS A 1 -13.02 -6.86 -23.19
N VAL A 2 -11.97 -6.05 -23.11
CA VAL A 2 -11.12 -5.96 -21.91
C VAL A 2 -11.90 -5.38 -20.74
N LEU A 3 -11.70 -5.93 -19.56
CA LEU A 3 -12.35 -5.47 -18.34
C LEU A 3 -11.62 -4.22 -17.86
N LYS A 4 -12.33 -3.09 -17.83
CA LYS A 4 -11.77 -1.81 -17.38
C LYS A 4 -12.41 -1.40 -16.07
N THR A 5 -11.59 -0.91 -15.15
CA THR A 5 -12.03 -0.44 -13.83
C THR A 5 -11.97 1.09 -13.79
N PRO A 6 -13.02 1.75 -13.28
CA PRO A 6 -12.99 3.17 -12.98
C PRO A 6 -11.99 3.47 -11.85
N VAL A 7 -11.07 4.39 -12.07
CA VAL A 7 -10.09 4.83 -11.05
C VAL A 7 -10.17 6.35 -10.83
N SER A 8 -9.95 6.78 -9.60
CA SER A 8 -9.88 8.18 -9.17
C SER A 8 -9.08 8.28 -7.86
N LEU A 9 -8.47 9.43 -7.60
CA LEU A 9 -7.86 9.74 -6.29
C LEU A 9 -8.88 9.74 -5.15
N ASP A 10 -10.16 9.98 -5.45
CA ASP A 10 -11.28 9.95 -4.50
C ASP A 10 -11.60 8.53 -3.97
N MET A 11 -10.88 7.51 -4.43
CA MET A 11 -11.00 6.15 -3.91
C MET A 11 -10.31 5.98 -2.54
N LEU A 12 -9.45 6.91 -2.14
CA LEU A 12 -8.81 6.88 -0.83
C LEU A 12 -9.86 6.95 0.29
N GLY A 13 -9.74 6.03 1.26
CA GLY A 13 -10.68 5.93 2.39
C GLY A 13 -12.02 5.24 2.07
N ARG A 14 -12.26 4.85 0.81
CA ARG A 14 -13.46 4.12 0.41
C ARG A 14 -13.33 2.62 0.58
N ILE A 15 -14.47 1.94 0.68
CA ILE A 15 -14.53 0.48 0.84
C ILE A 15 -15.28 -0.13 -0.35
N PHE A 16 -14.64 -1.09 -1.01
CA PHE A 16 -15.19 -1.78 -2.20
C PHE A 16 -15.30 -3.28 -1.95
N ASN A 17 -16.25 -3.92 -2.63
CA ASN A 17 -16.29 -5.38 -2.71
C ASN A 17 -15.32 -5.92 -3.77
N GLY A 18 -15.17 -7.25 -3.83
CA GLY A 18 -14.30 -7.92 -4.81
C GLY A 18 -14.68 -7.72 -6.29
N SER A 19 -15.84 -7.12 -6.58
CA SER A 19 -16.27 -6.73 -7.93
C SER A 19 -16.08 -5.23 -8.22
N GLY A 20 -15.46 -4.48 -7.31
CA GLY A 20 -15.20 -3.04 -7.47
C GLY A 20 -16.42 -2.13 -7.23
N LYS A 21 -17.51 -2.65 -6.63
CA LYS A 21 -18.65 -1.82 -6.24
C LYS A 21 -18.47 -1.29 -4.82
N PRO A 22 -18.78 -0.01 -4.56
CA PRO A 22 -18.68 0.55 -3.22
C PRO A 22 -19.69 -0.13 -2.27
N ILE A 23 -19.24 -0.42 -1.06
CA ILE A 23 -20.05 -0.99 0.04
C ILE A 23 -20.11 -0.08 1.27
N ASP A 24 -19.59 1.14 1.13
CA ASP A 24 -19.52 2.18 2.14
C ASP A 24 -20.81 3.03 2.25
N ASN A 25 -21.90 2.63 1.58
CA ASN A 25 -23.14 3.42 1.41
C ASN A 25 -22.92 4.84 0.82
N GLY A 26 -21.75 5.11 0.25
CA GLY A 26 -21.45 6.36 -0.42
C GLY A 26 -21.98 6.40 -1.86
N PRO A 27 -21.95 7.58 -2.50
CA PRO A 27 -22.26 7.70 -3.92
C PRO A 27 -21.29 6.87 -4.77
N PRO A 28 -21.64 6.51 -6.02
CA PRO A 28 -20.68 5.90 -6.93
C PRO A 28 -19.46 6.81 -7.12
N ILE A 29 -18.26 6.22 -7.27
CA ILE A 29 -17.06 7.00 -7.57
C ILE A 29 -17.23 7.70 -8.92
N LEU A 30 -16.78 8.94 -9.01
CA LEU A 30 -16.62 9.64 -10.28
C LEU A 30 -15.24 9.27 -10.85
N PRO A 31 -15.16 8.49 -11.94
CA PRO A 31 -13.87 8.09 -12.48
C PRO A 31 -13.17 9.25 -13.19
N GLU A 32 -11.89 9.42 -12.91
CA GLU A 32 -11.00 10.27 -13.70
C GLU A 32 -10.53 9.52 -14.96
N ALA A 33 -10.32 8.20 -14.83
CA ALA A 33 -9.90 7.34 -15.92
C ALA A 33 -10.46 5.92 -15.82
N TYR A 34 -10.44 5.21 -16.94
CA TYR A 34 -10.76 3.77 -17.02
C TYR A 34 -9.51 2.99 -17.43
N LEU A 35 -8.94 2.25 -16.48
CA LEU A 35 -7.73 1.46 -16.68
C LEU A 35 -8.04 -0.02 -16.83
N ASP A 36 -7.22 -0.74 -17.59
CA ASP A 36 -7.30 -2.21 -17.71
C ASP A 36 -6.80 -2.86 -16.41
N ILE A 37 -7.56 -3.81 -15.87
CA ILE A 37 -7.20 -4.53 -14.64
C ILE A 37 -5.96 -5.40 -14.78
N SER A 38 -5.64 -5.86 -16.00
CA SER A 38 -4.44 -6.67 -16.23
C SER A 38 -3.16 -5.85 -16.10
N GLY A 39 -3.28 -4.52 -16.15
CA GLY A 39 -2.15 -3.60 -16.11
C GLY A 39 -1.18 -3.79 -17.29
N SER A 40 -0.07 -3.06 -17.24
CA SER A 40 1.03 -3.16 -18.19
C SER A 40 2.33 -3.41 -17.44
N SER A 41 3.21 -4.24 -18.01
CA SER A 41 4.54 -4.48 -17.42
C SER A 41 5.41 -3.24 -17.57
N ILE A 42 6.13 -2.87 -16.51
CA ILE A 42 7.09 -1.76 -16.52
C ILE A 42 8.38 -2.22 -17.20
N ASN A 43 8.90 -1.39 -18.11
CA ASN A 43 10.16 -1.62 -18.82
C ASN A 43 11.33 -1.80 -17.82
N PRO A 44 12.13 -2.90 -17.89
CA PRO A 44 13.25 -3.13 -16.98
C PRO A 44 14.26 -1.98 -16.89
N SER A 45 14.52 -1.28 -18.00
CA SER A 45 15.49 -0.17 -18.05
C SER A 45 15.02 1.09 -17.34
N GLU A 46 13.71 1.26 -17.16
CA GLU A 46 13.10 2.40 -16.47
C GLU A 46 12.90 2.13 -14.97
N ARG A 47 13.25 0.94 -14.48
CA ARG A 47 13.10 0.59 -13.07
C ARG A 47 14.19 1.26 -12.25
N THR A 48 13.78 1.94 -11.19
CA THR A 48 14.69 2.49 -10.18
C THR A 48 14.94 1.45 -9.09
N TYR A 49 16.17 1.36 -8.59
CA TYR A 49 16.51 0.46 -7.48
C TYR A 49 15.89 0.98 -6.17
N PRO A 50 15.29 0.08 -5.36
CA PRO A 50 14.67 0.48 -4.09
C PRO A 50 15.75 0.74 -3.03
N GLU A 51 15.88 1.99 -2.57
CA GLU A 51 16.90 2.39 -1.57
C GLU A 51 16.30 2.87 -0.23
N GLU A 52 15.02 3.25 -0.23
CA GLU A 52 14.35 3.81 0.94
C GLU A 52 13.78 2.71 1.83
N MET A 53 14.06 2.75 3.13
CA MET A 53 13.52 1.78 4.09
C MET A 53 12.12 2.18 4.55
N ILE A 54 11.23 1.19 4.62
CA ILE A 54 9.92 1.30 5.28
C ILE A 54 10.09 0.80 6.72
N GLN A 55 9.70 1.64 7.69
CA GLN A 55 9.62 1.23 9.09
C GLN A 55 8.27 0.57 9.34
N THR A 56 8.26 -0.68 9.80
CA THR A 56 7.02 -1.45 10.06
C THR A 56 6.56 -1.38 11.52
N GLY A 57 7.45 -0.98 12.45
CA GLY A 57 7.17 -0.93 13.88
C GLY A 57 7.39 -2.26 14.61
N ILE A 58 7.79 -3.31 13.89
CA ILE A 58 8.15 -4.61 14.45
C ILE A 58 9.67 -4.74 14.43
N SER A 59 10.32 -4.73 15.60
CA SER A 59 11.80 -4.71 15.70
C SER A 59 12.47 -5.87 14.97
N THR A 60 11.89 -7.07 14.99
CA THR A 60 12.46 -8.22 14.28
C THR A 60 12.42 -8.06 12.76
N ILE A 61 11.40 -7.38 12.23
CA ILE A 61 11.33 -7.07 10.79
C ILE A 61 12.28 -5.91 10.50
N ASP A 62 12.17 -4.81 11.24
CA ASP A 62 12.93 -3.58 10.95
C ASP A 62 14.44 -3.76 11.07
N VAL A 63 14.93 -4.58 12.02
CA VAL A 63 16.37 -4.76 12.26
C VAL A 63 16.95 -5.95 11.49
N MET A 64 16.25 -7.08 11.43
CA MET A 64 16.82 -8.31 10.86
C MET A 64 16.44 -8.50 9.39
N ASN A 65 15.28 -8.01 8.96
CA ASN A 65 14.74 -8.20 7.61
C ASN A 65 14.08 -6.91 7.11
N SER A 66 14.85 -5.82 7.10
CA SER A 66 14.37 -4.49 6.72
C SER A 66 13.76 -4.51 5.32
N ILE A 67 12.62 -3.84 5.16
CA ILE A 67 11.86 -3.81 3.92
C ILE A 67 12.15 -2.51 3.18
N ALA A 68 12.55 -2.61 1.91
CA ALA A 68 12.74 -1.44 1.05
C ALA A 68 11.46 -1.07 0.28
N ARG A 69 11.25 0.23 0.04
CA ARG A 69 10.14 0.77 -0.76
C ARG A 69 10.20 0.21 -2.18
N GLY A 70 9.13 -0.47 -2.61
CA GLY A 70 9.07 -1.13 -3.92
C GLY A 70 9.48 -2.61 -3.90
N GLN A 71 9.92 -3.13 -2.75
CA GLN A 71 10.18 -4.55 -2.57
C GLN A 71 8.88 -5.34 -2.43
N LYS A 72 8.89 -6.60 -2.89
CA LYS A 72 7.78 -7.55 -2.77
C LYS A 72 8.18 -8.67 -1.82
N ILE A 73 7.75 -8.59 -0.56
CA ILE A 73 8.03 -9.60 0.48
C ILE A 73 6.72 -10.28 0.91
N PRO A 74 6.63 -11.63 0.83
CA PRO A 74 5.49 -12.36 1.35
C PRO A 74 5.58 -12.56 2.88
N LEU A 75 4.41 -12.61 3.54
CA LEU A 75 4.28 -13.05 4.93
C LEU A 75 3.75 -14.49 4.93
N PHE A 76 4.57 -15.44 5.38
CA PHE A 76 4.16 -16.84 5.53
C PHE A 76 3.66 -17.08 6.95
N SER A 77 2.46 -17.66 7.07
CA SER A 77 1.86 -18.04 8.34
C SER A 77 1.10 -19.37 8.20
N ALA A 78 0.55 -19.86 9.31
CA ALA A 78 -0.22 -21.08 9.38
C ALA A 78 -1.66 -20.80 9.85
N ALA A 79 -2.56 -21.73 9.55
CA ALA A 79 -3.95 -21.64 9.99
C ALA A 79 -4.04 -21.54 11.53
N GLY A 80 -4.87 -20.63 12.03
CA GLY A 80 -5.04 -20.37 13.46
C GLY A 80 -4.00 -19.45 14.11
N LEU A 81 -2.97 -19.02 13.39
CA LEU A 81 -2.04 -18.00 13.89
C LEU A 81 -2.57 -16.58 13.65
N PRO A 82 -2.19 -15.59 14.48
CA PRO A 82 -2.66 -14.20 14.40
C PRO A 82 -1.99 -13.40 13.27
N HIS A 83 -2.00 -13.93 12.04
CA HIS A 83 -1.41 -13.26 10.88
C HIS A 83 -2.17 -11.98 10.50
N ASN A 84 -3.48 -11.94 10.73
CA ASN A 84 -4.29 -10.74 10.49
C ASN A 84 -3.93 -9.61 11.47
N GLU A 85 -3.70 -9.93 12.74
CA GLU A 85 -3.31 -8.93 13.75
C GLU A 85 -1.95 -8.32 13.41
N ILE A 86 -0.98 -9.14 12.99
CA ILE A 86 0.33 -8.69 12.54
C ILE A 86 0.20 -7.83 11.28
N ALA A 87 -0.59 -8.25 10.29
CA ALA A 87 -0.81 -7.48 9.08
C ALA A 87 -1.46 -6.12 9.38
N ALA A 88 -2.45 -6.10 10.28
CA ALA A 88 -3.11 -4.88 10.72
C ALA A 88 -2.16 -3.97 11.53
N GLN A 89 -1.26 -4.55 12.34
CA GLN A 89 -0.22 -3.80 13.04
C GLN A 89 0.74 -3.13 12.05
N ILE A 90 1.24 -3.88 11.05
CA ILE A 90 2.11 -3.35 10.00
C ILE A 90 1.38 -2.22 9.27
N CYS A 91 0.11 -2.40 8.88
CA CYS A 91 -0.64 -1.33 8.21
C CYS A 91 -0.79 -0.06 9.07
N ARG A 92 -0.96 -0.19 10.38
CA ARG A 92 -1.10 0.99 11.26
C ARG A 92 0.22 1.70 11.56
N GLN A 93 1.32 0.95 11.62
CA GLN A 93 2.63 1.45 12.04
C GLN A 93 3.56 1.76 10.87
N ALA A 94 3.25 1.27 9.67
CA ALA A 94 4.06 1.47 8.49
C ALA A 94 4.22 2.96 8.18
N GLY A 95 5.46 3.38 7.98
CA GLY A 95 5.79 4.73 7.58
C GLY A 95 7.17 4.80 6.93
N LEU A 96 7.43 5.90 6.21
CA LEU A 96 8.77 6.16 5.67
C LEU A 96 9.72 6.61 6.78
N VAL A 97 10.92 6.05 6.78
CA VAL A 97 12.00 6.52 7.66
C VAL A 97 12.48 7.88 7.15
N LYS A 98 12.15 8.95 7.89
CA LYS A 98 12.69 10.28 7.60
C LYS A 98 14.21 10.28 7.80
N ARG A 99 14.99 10.47 6.73
CA ARG A 99 16.41 10.77 6.89
C ARG A 99 16.53 12.08 7.66
N LYS A 100 17.26 12.07 8.78
CA LYS A 100 17.81 13.30 9.36
C LYS A 100 18.94 13.77 8.46
N GLU A 101 18.62 14.38 7.33
CA GLU A 101 19.63 15.09 6.57
C GLU A 101 20.02 16.34 7.40
N LYS A 102 21.29 16.37 7.82
CA LYS A 102 21.93 17.58 8.33
C LYS A 102 22.06 18.55 7.16
N THR A 103 21.02 19.31 6.89
CA THR A 103 21.13 20.48 6.01
C THR A 103 20.33 21.60 6.63
N ASP A 104 21.06 22.53 7.24
CA ASP A 104 20.60 23.82 7.76
C ASP A 104 20.12 24.74 6.62
N ASN A 105 19.19 24.27 5.78
CA ASN A 105 18.50 25.10 4.80
C ASN A 105 16.99 25.00 5.07
N ILE A 106 16.58 25.89 5.96
CA ILE A 106 15.20 26.35 6.10
C ILE A 106 14.78 26.82 4.70
N LEU A 107 13.67 26.30 4.15
CA LEU A 107 13.06 26.63 2.85
C LEU A 107 13.36 25.67 1.68
N GLU A 108 13.16 24.37 1.84
CA GLU A 108 12.60 23.58 0.73
C GLU A 108 11.42 22.79 1.27
N ASN A 109 10.27 22.96 0.61
CA ASN A 109 9.00 22.38 1.00
C ASN A 109 9.21 20.89 1.29
N ALA A 110 8.88 20.46 2.50
CA ALA A 110 8.73 19.04 2.78
C ALA A 110 7.64 18.54 1.82
N GLU A 111 8.05 17.95 0.70
CA GLU A 111 7.20 17.01 -0.01
C GLU A 111 6.94 15.92 1.03
N GLU A 112 5.80 16.04 1.72
CA GLU A 112 5.33 14.97 2.56
C GLU A 112 5.16 13.78 1.63
N ASP A 113 6.07 12.80 1.75
CA ASP A 113 5.96 11.55 1.03
C ASP A 113 4.56 10.97 1.30
N ASN A 114 3.69 11.05 0.30
CA ASN A 114 2.33 10.57 0.40
C ASN A 114 2.36 9.05 0.61
N PHE A 115 1.95 8.61 1.79
CA PHE A 115 1.88 7.19 2.13
C PHE A 115 0.42 6.73 2.08
N ALA A 116 0.12 5.82 1.16
CA ALA A 116 -1.22 5.24 0.99
C ALA A 116 -1.16 3.72 1.16
N ILE A 117 -2.16 3.16 1.83
CA ILE A 117 -2.32 1.72 2.02
C ILE A 117 -3.52 1.26 1.20
N VAL A 118 -3.29 0.28 0.35
CA VAL A 118 -4.35 -0.42 -0.39
C VAL A 118 -4.47 -1.82 0.18
N PHE A 119 -5.58 -2.09 0.87
CA PHE A 119 -5.85 -3.40 1.45
C PHE A 119 -6.80 -4.19 0.55
N ALA A 120 -6.45 -5.45 0.25
CA ALA A 120 -7.26 -6.36 -0.54
C ALA A 120 -7.33 -7.72 0.17
N ALA A 121 -8.55 -8.22 0.35
CA ALA A 121 -8.82 -9.50 0.99
C ALA A 121 -9.69 -10.38 0.08
N MET A 122 -9.41 -11.68 0.06
CA MET A 122 -10.13 -12.67 -0.73
C MET A 122 -10.50 -13.86 0.16
N GLY A 123 -11.78 -14.25 0.16
CA GLY A 123 -12.24 -15.43 0.91
C GLY A 123 -12.09 -15.32 2.44
N VAL A 124 -12.14 -14.10 2.99
CA VAL A 124 -12.05 -13.87 4.44
C VAL A 124 -13.41 -14.07 5.12
N ASN A 125 -13.37 -14.57 6.35
CA ASN A 125 -14.56 -14.72 7.18
C ASN A 125 -14.86 -13.39 7.88
N MET A 126 -16.15 -13.14 8.14
CA MET A 126 -16.64 -11.90 8.77
C MET A 126 -16.19 -11.70 10.22
N GLU A 127 -15.65 -12.73 10.87
CA GLU A 127 -15.14 -12.70 12.25
C GLU A 127 -13.66 -12.31 12.37
N THR A 128 -12.98 -12.12 11.22
CA THR A 128 -11.55 -11.80 11.14
C THR A 128 -11.30 -10.41 10.63
#